data_AF-A0AAV9V4R5-F1
#
_entry.id   AF-A0AAV9V4R5-F1
#
_cell.length_a   1.000
_cell.length_b   1.000
_cell.length_c   1.000
_cell.angle_alpha   90.00
_cell.angle_beta   90.00
_cell.angle_gamma   90.00
#
_symmetry.space_group_name_H-M   'P 1'
#
loop_
_entity.id
_entity.type
_entity.pdbx_description
1 polymer ?
#
loop_
_entity_poly.entity_id
_entity_poly.type
_entity_poly.pdbx_seq_one_letter_code
_entity_poly.pdbx_strand_id
1 'polypeptide(L)'
;MKNTVLVAVGLAASAAAQQTAYGQCGGQGWTGPTNCVSGYTCVSSNDFYSQCVPGAAATTSTKTSSTKTTKTATTKTTTTKTSSTKSSTTKTSKTSSSKTAQPPTTLSTITTTTPSPTSTAPPPPNSFSLEGYARNNPTGTVSGGTGGSTTTVSSYAAFTSAVKSNNPKVVYVSGIITLTSKVKIGSNTSVLGLGSNSGVTGKGLSLSSVDNVVIRNMKISEVKGDDLITLSKSTRVWIDHNELFSGGLTNGPDYYDGQIDITHASDYITVSWNYFHDHWKSSLVGNSDANRAEDFGHLHITYHHNYWRNMGTRGPAGRFGHQHVYNNLYEDYRYQAIHSRSDNQVLVEGNVFRGDTPEALSTYGLVIPQDSPNTCTCGDQELDGYANLGAANDWGSSSINITRVGSFTAAEYSYNLTPLGSVQAVVSAGAGVGKIGI
;
A
#
# COMPACT_ATOMS: atom_id res chain seq x y z
N MET A 1 30.61 -14.70 -70.55
CA MET A 1 29.38 -14.69 -69.73
C MET A 1 29.68 -13.87 -68.49
N LYS A 2 29.10 -12.66 -68.38
CA LYS A 2 29.33 -11.73 -67.25
C LYS A 2 28.30 -12.04 -66.15
N ASN A 3 28.75 -12.43 -64.96
CA ASN A 3 27.89 -12.64 -63.80
C ASN A 3 27.63 -11.31 -63.10
N THR A 4 26.40 -10.81 -63.24
CA THR A 4 25.87 -9.68 -62.47
C THR A 4 25.26 -10.20 -61.17
N VAL A 5 25.81 -9.81 -60.03
CA VAL A 5 25.24 -10.07 -58.70
C VAL A 5 24.26 -8.94 -58.39
N LEU A 6 22.95 -9.24 -58.31
CA LEU A 6 21.94 -8.34 -57.74
C LEU A 6 21.94 -8.46 -56.22
N VAL A 7 22.17 -7.34 -55.53
CA VAL A 7 21.96 -7.21 -54.08
C VAL A 7 20.52 -6.71 -53.87
N ALA A 8 19.68 -7.54 -53.24
CA ALA A 8 18.35 -7.17 -52.81
C ALA A 8 18.42 -6.44 -51.46
N VAL A 9 18.10 -5.15 -51.45
CA VAL A 9 17.90 -4.37 -50.22
C VAL A 9 16.47 -4.60 -49.74
N GLY A 10 16.30 -5.36 -48.67
CA GLY A 10 15.00 -5.55 -48.01
C GLY A 10 14.63 -4.30 -47.21
N LEU A 11 13.55 -3.62 -47.58
CA LEU A 11 12.88 -2.66 -46.70
C LEU A 11 12.19 -3.43 -45.58
N ALA A 12 12.70 -3.32 -44.35
CA ALA A 12 11.98 -3.73 -43.16
C ALA A 12 10.84 -2.73 -42.91
N ALA A 13 9.60 -3.17 -43.11
CA ALA A 13 8.44 -2.43 -42.62
C ALA A 13 8.44 -2.48 -41.09
N SER A 14 8.67 -1.35 -40.44
CA SER A 14 8.49 -1.20 -39.00
C SER A 14 7.00 -1.37 -38.68
N ALA A 15 6.63 -2.54 -38.16
CA ALA A 15 5.33 -2.77 -37.57
C ALA A 15 5.15 -1.79 -36.41
N ALA A 16 4.14 -0.92 -36.48
CA ALA A 16 3.74 -0.11 -35.34
C ALA A 16 3.27 -1.07 -34.24
N ALA A 17 4.10 -1.28 -33.21
CA ALA A 17 3.73 -2.08 -32.06
C ALA A 17 2.45 -1.49 -31.46
N GLN A 18 1.44 -2.33 -31.23
CA GLN A 18 0.27 -1.95 -30.46
C GLN A 18 0.63 -1.95 -28.97
N GLN A 19 0.07 -1.00 -28.23
CA GLN A 19 0.23 -0.91 -26.79
C GLN A 19 -0.65 -1.95 -26.09
N THR A 20 -0.12 -2.59 -25.06
CA THR A 20 -0.86 -3.54 -24.22
C THR A 20 -2.07 -2.87 -23.56
N ALA A 21 -3.02 -3.69 -23.12
CA ALA A 21 -4.07 -3.25 -22.21
C ALA A 21 -3.46 -2.43 -21.06
N TYR A 22 -4.06 -1.28 -20.75
CA TYR A 22 -3.61 -0.35 -19.70
C TYR A 22 -2.22 0.26 -19.88
N GLY A 23 -1.55 0.04 -21.01
CA GLY A 23 -0.26 0.69 -21.30
C GLY A 23 -0.43 2.16 -21.70
N GLN A 24 0.64 2.95 -21.53
CA GLN A 24 0.67 4.34 -21.99
C GLN A 24 0.62 4.40 -23.52
N CYS A 25 -0.32 5.19 -24.04
CA CYS A 25 -0.58 5.33 -25.47
C CYS A 25 -0.50 6.79 -25.95
N GLY A 26 -0.07 7.71 -25.08
CA GLY A 26 0.06 9.12 -25.42
C GLY A 26 0.53 9.97 -24.25
N GLY A 27 0.62 11.27 -24.48
CA GLY A 27 1.16 12.24 -23.54
C GLY A 27 2.37 13.00 -24.08
N GLN A 28 2.58 14.23 -23.63
CA GLN A 28 3.72 15.05 -24.00
C GLN A 28 5.04 14.34 -23.64
N GLY A 29 5.90 14.13 -24.65
CA GLY A 29 7.17 13.43 -24.51
C GLY A 29 7.10 11.90 -24.71
N TRP A 30 5.91 11.33 -24.91
CA TRP A 30 5.75 9.91 -25.21
C TRP A 30 6.25 9.56 -26.62
N THR A 31 7.16 8.59 -26.72
CA THR A 31 7.74 8.10 -27.98
C THR A 31 7.37 6.65 -28.30
N GLY A 32 6.54 6.02 -27.46
CA GLY A 32 6.12 4.63 -27.63
C GLY A 32 4.85 4.46 -28.46
N PRO A 33 4.29 3.23 -28.50
CA PRO A 33 3.04 2.91 -29.16
C PRO A 33 1.89 3.86 -28.82
N THR A 34 1.12 4.32 -29.82
CA THR A 34 -0.06 5.17 -29.61
C THR A 34 -1.38 4.48 -29.88
N ASN A 35 -1.34 3.29 -30.50
CA ASN A 35 -2.51 2.48 -30.79
C ASN A 35 -2.63 1.36 -29.76
N CYS A 36 -3.81 1.19 -29.16
CA CYS A 36 -4.06 0.13 -28.20
C CYS A 36 -4.34 -1.22 -28.89
N VAL A 37 -4.12 -2.32 -28.16
CA VAL A 37 -4.61 -3.65 -28.55
C VAL A 37 -6.12 -3.66 -28.74
N SER A 38 -6.62 -4.62 -29.52
CA SER A 38 -8.05 -4.79 -29.79
C SER A 38 -8.88 -4.82 -28.50
N GLY A 39 -10.00 -4.10 -28.49
CA GLY A 39 -10.87 -3.94 -27.32
C GLY A 39 -10.49 -2.79 -26.38
N TYR A 40 -9.38 -2.09 -26.65
CA TYR A 40 -8.92 -0.94 -25.85
C TYR A 40 -8.84 0.33 -26.70
N THR A 41 -9.08 1.49 -26.09
CA THR A 41 -9.01 2.81 -26.72
C THR A 41 -8.07 3.70 -25.93
N CYS A 42 -7.24 4.48 -26.63
CA CYS A 42 -6.34 5.42 -25.99
C CYS A 42 -7.12 6.64 -25.46
N VAL A 43 -7.19 6.80 -24.15
CA VAL A 43 -7.92 7.89 -23.49
C VAL A 43 -6.92 8.81 -22.79
N SER A 44 -7.02 10.11 -23.07
CA SER A 44 -6.17 11.13 -22.43
C SER A 44 -6.55 11.29 -20.96
N SER A 45 -5.57 11.21 -20.06
CA SER A 45 -5.75 11.48 -18.63
C SER A 45 -5.26 12.87 -18.26
N ASN A 46 -4.14 13.31 -18.82
CA ASN A 46 -3.60 14.65 -18.69
C ASN A 46 -2.61 14.95 -19.83
N ASP A 47 -2.03 16.16 -19.85
CA ASP A 47 -1.13 16.63 -20.91
C ASP A 47 0.09 15.72 -21.14
N PHE A 48 0.53 14.97 -20.13
CA PHE A 48 1.71 14.11 -20.17
C PHE A 48 1.37 12.62 -20.27
N TYR A 49 0.08 12.24 -20.23
CA TYR A 49 -0.30 10.82 -20.16
C TYR A 49 -1.68 10.51 -20.76
N SER A 50 -1.68 9.52 -21.66
CA SER A 50 -2.89 8.83 -22.16
C SER A 50 -2.74 7.33 -21.96
N GLN A 51 -3.82 6.61 -21.66
CA GLN A 51 -3.81 5.17 -21.36
C GLN A 51 -4.78 4.38 -22.24
N CYS A 52 -4.39 3.16 -22.59
CA CYS A 52 -5.29 2.18 -23.18
C CYS A 52 -6.30 1.66 -22.16
N VAL A 53 -7.58 2.03 -22.29
CA VAL A 53 -8.67 1.54 -21.43
C VAL A 53 -9.69 0.75 -22.23
N PRO A 54 -10.42 -0.22 -21.64
CA PRO A 54 -11.42 -1.00 -22.36
C PRO A 54 -12.47 -0.11 -23.03
N GLY A 55 -12.65 -0.26 -24.34
CA GLY A 55 -13.71 0.42 -25.08
C GLY A 55 -15.03 -0.31 -24.86
N ALA A 56 -16.06 0.40 -24.39
CA ALA A 56 -17.42 -0.12 -24.46
C ALA A 56 -17.74 -0.47 -25.92
N ALA A 57 -18.32 -1.65 -26.18
CA ALA A 57 -18.68 -2.09 -27.51
C ALA A 57 -19.65 -1.07 -28.15
N ALA A 58 -19.12 -0.19 -29.00
CA ALA A 58 -19.92 0.76 -29.75
C ALA A 58 -20.42 0.09 -31.02
N THR A 59 -21.73 -0.14 -31.08
CA THR A 59 -22.51 -0.31 -32.29
C THR A 59 -22.16 0.76 -33.32
N THR A 60 -21.93 0.31 -34.56
CA THR A 60 -21.73 1.08 -35.79
C THR A 60 -22.66 2.28 -35.94
N SER A 61 -22.08 3.48 -36.16
CA SER A 61 -22.71 4.53 -36.95
C SER A 61 -21.66 5.40 -37.66
N THR A 62 -22.03 5.85 -38.85
CA THR A 62 -21.19 6.31 -39.97
C THR A 62 -20.77 7.79 -39.87
N LYS A 63 -19.63 8.10 -40.54
CA LYS A 63 -18.98 9.42 -40.77
C LYS A 63 -19.92 10.62 -40.95
N THR A 64 -19.45 11.80 -40.51
CA THR A 64 -19.39 13.02 -41.37
C THR A 64 -18.23 13.93 -40.91
N SER A 65 -17.49 14.46 -41.89
CA SER A 65 -16.35 15.37 -41.77
C SER A 65 -16.79 16.84 -41.71
N SER A 66 -16.13 17.67 -40.91
CA SER A 66 -16.13 19.13 -41.10
C SER A 66 -14.82 19.78 -40.64
N THR A 67 -14.16 20.41 -41.60
CA THR A 67 -12.97 21.25 -41.52
C THR A 67 -13.27 22.62 -40.90
N LYS A 68 -12.38 23.19 -40.04
CA LYS A 68 -11.98 24.61 -40.15
C LYS A 68 -10.87 25.09 -39.19
N THR A 69 -9.82 25.63 -39.83
CA THR A 69 -9.07 26.89 -39.57
C THR A 69 -8.39 27.19 -38.22
N THR A 70 -7.06 27.22 -38.36
CA THR A 70 -6.02 27.97 -37.65
C THR A 70 -6.38 29.44 -37.37
N LYS A 71 -6.09 29.92 -36.15
CA LYS A 71 -5.92 31.35 -35.84
C LYS A 71 -4.62 31.61 -35.09
N THR A 72 -3.91 32.60 -35.60
CA THR A 72 -2.60 33.13 -35.27
C THR A 72 -2.54 33.78 -33.89
N ALA A 73 -1.43 33.55 -33.18
CA ALA A 73 -1.07 34.19 -31.92
C ALA A 73 -0.65 35.66 -32.15
N THR A 74 -1.12 36.58 -31.30
CA THR A 74 -0.66 37.97 -31.27
C THR A 74 0.00 38.26 -29.93
N THR A 75 1.28 38.63 -30.02
CA THR A 75 2.19 39.04 -28.95
C THR A 75 1.70 40.33 -28.28
N LYS A 76 1.68 40.38 -26.94
CA LYS A 76 1.58 41.63 -26.20
C LYS A 76 2.72 41.76 -25.19
N THR A 77 3.44 42.85 -25.39
CA THR A 77 4.58 43.41 -24.67
C THR A 77 4.30 43.60 -23.19
N THR A 78 5.24 43.18 -22.32
CA THR A 78 5.26 43.54 -20.90
C THR A 78 6.44 44.46 -20.65
N THR A 79 6.16 45.68 -20.21
CA THR A 79 7.14 46.69 -19.79
C THR A 79 7.46 46.52 -18.31
N THR A 80 8.75 46.48 -18.01
CA THR A 80 9.37 46.58 -16.69
C THR A 80 9.11 47.93 -16.02
N LYS A 81 8.81 47.92 -14.71
CA LYS A 81 9.21 49.00 -13.80
C LYS A 81 9.40 48.51 -12.36
N THR A 82 10.50 48.99 -11.79
CA THR A 82 11.11 48.64 -10.50
C THR A 82 10.65 49.58 -9.38
N SER A 83 10.74 49.08 -8.14
CA SER A 83 10.88 49.77 -6.83
C SER A 83 9.74 50.66 -6.31
N SER A 84 9.25 50.38 -5.11
CA SER A 84 9.81 50.95 -3.87
C SER A 84 9.03 50.52 -2.62
N THR A 85 9.78 50.39 -1.54
CA THR A 85 9.42 50.12 -0.14
C THR A 85 8.67 51.29 0.52
N LYS A 86 7.65 51.00 1.35
CA LYS A 86 7.57 51.50 2.73
C LYS A 86 6.43 50.87 3.54
N SER A 87 6.77 50.68 4.81
CA SER A 87 5.99 50.22 5.96
C SER A 87 4.92 51.24 6.40
N SER A 88 3.77 50.77 6.87
CA SER A 88 3.19 51.22 8.15
C SER A 88 2.01 50.36 8.64
N THR A 89 2.01 50.19 9.96
CA THR A 89 1.16 49.56 10.95
C THR A 89 -0.35 49.86 11.01
N THR A 90 -1.07 48.91 11.65
CA THR A 90 -2.35 49.00 12.42
C THR A 90 -3.62 49.33 11.63
N LYS A 91 -4.76 48.63 11.75
CA LYS A 91 -5.51 48.26 12.96
C LYS A 91 -6.65 47.27 12.62
N THR A 92 -7.14 46.63 13.67
CA THR A 92 -8.29 45.72 13.83
C THR A 92 -9.58 46.12 13.10
N SER A 93 -10.27 45.15 12.50
CA SER A 93 -11.74 45.10 12.45
C SER A 93 -12.27 43.66 12.34
N LYS A 94 -13.17 43.32 13.26
CA LYS A 94 -14.05 42.14 13.24
C LYS A 94 -15.28 42.47 12.39
N THR A 95 -15.67 41.60 11.46
CA THR A 95 -17.06 41.39 11.02
C THR A 95 -17.08 40.10 10.19
N SER A 96 -17.65 39.02 10.72
CA SER A 96 -19.04 38.57 10.54
C SER A 96 -19.27 37.80 9.23
N SER A 97 -19.34 36.48 9.40
CA SER A 97 -20.16 35.50 8.68
C SER A 97 -21.15 36.04 7.65
N SER A 98 -20.98 35.61 6.39
CA SER A 98 -22.04 35.52 5.40
C SER A 98 -22.11 34.09 4.87
N LYS A 99 -23.13 33.35 5.32
CA LYS A 99 -23.57 32.09 4.73
C LYS A 99 -24.21 32.39 3.38
N THR A 100 -23.60 31.94 2.29
CA THR A 100 -24.21 31.98 0.96
C THR A 100 -24.91 30.64 0.72
N ALA A 101 -26.23 30.68 0.58
CA ALA A 101 -27.07 29.53 0.28
C ALA A 101 -26.82 29.06 -1.17
N GLN A 102 -26.54 27.77 -1.34
CA GLN A 102 -26.42 27.11 -2.64
C GLN A 102 -27.81 26.53 -3.04
N PRO A 103 -28.24 26.66 -4.31
CA PRO A 103 -29.55 26.17 -4.75
C PRO A 103 -29.59 24.63 -4.82
N PRO A 104 -30.78 24.01 -4.69
CA PRO A 104 -30.92 22.57 -4.58
C PRO A 104 -30.69 21.89 -5.93
N THR A 105 -29.67 21.04 -6.02
CA THR A 105 -29.47 20.13 -7.16
C THR A 105 -30.30 18.87 -6.96
N THR A 106 -31.21 18.63 -7.91
CA THR A 106 -32.05 17.45 -8.01
C THR A 106 -31.19 16.20 -8.26
N LEU A 107 -31.21 15.26 -7.32
CA LEU A 107 -30.60 13.93 -7.46
C LEU A 107 -31.41 13.09 -8.44
N SER A 108 -30.84 12.80 -9.61
CA SER A 108 -31.28 11.67 -10.46
C SER A 108 -30.73 10.38 -9.86
N THR A 109 -31.63 9.54 -9.34
CA THR A 109 -31.36 8.17 -8.94
C THR A 109 -31.00 7.31 -10.16
N ILE A 110 -29.72 6.98 -10.29
CA ILE A 110 -29.24 5.88 -11.13
C ILE A 110 -29.11 4.67 -10.23
N THR A 111 -29.99 3.69 -10.40
CA THR A 111 -29.88 2.37 -9.79
C THR A 111 -28.74 1.60 -10.44
N THR A 112 -27.55 1.70 -9.84
CA THR A 112 -26.45 0.74 -10.06
C THR A 112 -26.60 -0.40 -9.06
N THR A 113 -26.78 -1.62 -9.56
CA THR A 113 -26.72 -2.85 -8.75
C THR A 113 -25.26 -3.12 -8.38
N THR A 114 -24.80 -2.52 -7.29
CA THR A 114 -23.55 -2.90 -6.61
C THR A 114 -23.78 -4.27 -5.95
N PRO A 115 -22.90 -5.27 -6.12
CA PRO A 115 -22.96 -6.47 -5.29
C PRO A 115 -22.77 -6.05 -3.83
N SER A 116 -23.84 -6.18 -3.05
CA SER A 116 -23.85 -5.94 -1.62
C SER A 116 -23.00 -7.01 -0.92
N PRO A 117 -22.21 -6.68 0.13
CA PRO A 117 -21.63 -7.71 0.98
C PRO A 117 -22.79 -8.52 1.58
N THR A 118 -22.96 -9.75 1.10
CA THR A 118 -23.97 -10.66 1.62
C THR A 118 -23.66 -10.94 3.08
N SER A 119 -24.43 -10.33 3.97
CA SER A 119 -24.55 -10.73 5.36
C SER A 119 -25.10 -12.14 5.40
N THR A 120 -24.19 -13.10 5.34
CA THR A 120 -24.41 -14.49 5.68
C THR A 120 -23.82 -14.71 7.07
N ALA A 121 -24.40 -15.64 7.83
CA ALA A 121 -24.02 -15.94 9.21
C ALA A 121 -22.49 -16.03 9.37
N PRO A 122 -21.92 -15.54 10.50
CA PRO A 122 -20.47 -15.42 10.66
C PRO A 122 -19.78 -16.76 10.41
N PRO A 123 -18.65 -16.78 9.66
CA PRO A 123 -17.82 -17.98 9.62
C PRO A 123 -17.44 -18.37 11.05
N PRO A 124 -17.24 -19.66 11.34
CA PRO A 124 -16.75 -20.06 12.64
C PRO A 124 -15.46 -19.27 12.93
N PRO A 125 -15.27 -18.77 14.17
CA PRO A 125 -14.21 -17.83 14.55
C PRO A 125 -12.75 -18.34 14.41
N ASN A 126 -12.51 -19.40 13.62
CA ASN A 126 -11.33 -20.25 13.69
C ASN A 126 -10.68 -20.60 12.34
N SER A 127 -11.09 -20.03 11.19
CA SER A 127 -10.26 -20.19 9.99
C SER A 127 -9.19 -19.11 9.95
N PHE A 128 -8.08 -19.32 10.66
CA PHE A 128 -6.82 -18.57 10.49
C PHE A 128 -6.16 -18.85 9.13
N SER A 129 -6.98 -18.99 8.09
CA SER A 129 -6.56 -19.18 6.72
C SER A 129 -6.12 -17.87 6.12
N LEU A 130 -5.20 -17.95 5.17
CA LEU A 130 -4.85 -16.82 4.32
C LEU A 130 -6.10 -16.22 3.66
N GLU A 131 -6.22 -14.91 3.71
CA GLU A 131 -7.18 -14.09 2.95
C GLU A 131 -6.42 -12.96 2.24
N GLY A 132 -7.11 -12.06 1.57
CA GLY A 132 -6.46 -10.87 1.02
C GLY A 132 -5.71 -11.09 -0.29
N TYR A 133 -4.95 -10.07 -0.68
CA TYR A 133 -4.19 -10.07 -1.93
C TYR A 133 -3.15 -11.19 -2.02
N ALA A 134 -2.59 -11.66 -0.90
CA ALA A 134 -1.69 -12.81 -0.93
C ALA A 134 -2.41 -14.10 -1.35
N ARG A 135 -3.70 -14.26 -1.01
CA ARG A 135 -4.53 -15.38 -1.49
C ARG A 135 -4.96 -15.20 -2.93
N ASN A 136 -5.47 -14.01 -3.24
CA ASN A 136 -6.15 -13.70 -4.47
C ASN A 136 -5.31 -12.71 -5.28
N ASN A 137 -4.49 -13.26 -6.17
CA ASN A 137 -3.64 -12.50 -7.07
C ASN A 137 -3.47 -13.25 -8.40
N PRO A 138 -3.06 -12.57 -9.47
CA PRO A 138 -2.89 -13.17 -10.80
C PRO A 138 -1.57 -13.93 -10.97
N THR A 139 -0.68 -13.94 -9.97
CA THR A 139 0.71 -14.41 -10.12
C THR A 139 0.98 -15.80 -9.54
N GLY A 140 0.14 -16.28 -8.61
CA GLY A 140 0.23 -17.63 -8.08
C GLY A 140 -0.23 -17.75 -6.62
N THR A 141 -0.14 -18.96 -6.08
CA THR A 141 -0.53 -19.24 -4.69
C THR A 141 0.59 -18.91 -3.71
N VAL A 142 0.23 -18.59 -2.46
CA VAL A 142 1.18 -18.55 -1.34
C VAL A 142 1.11 -19.88 -0.61
N SER A 143 2.13 -20.71 -0.81
CA SER A 143 2.32 -22.01 -0.13
C SER A 143 3.57 -22.03 0.75
N GLY A 144 4.39 -20.97 0.69
CA GLY A 144 5.67 -20.87 1.35
C GLY A 144 6.58 -22.05 1.00
N GLY A 145 6.97 -22.79 2.03
CA GLY A 145 7.85 -23.95 1.95
C GLY A 145 7.18 -25.30 1.70
N THR A 146 5.86 -25.34 1.53
CA THR A 146 5.09 -26.60 1.45
C THR A 146 5.66 -27.53 0.37
N GLY A 147 5.80 -28.82 0.70
CA GLY A 147 6.41 -29.84 -0.17
C GLY A 147 7.93 -29.80 -0.22
N GLY A 148 8.56 -28.87 0.51
CA GLY A 148 9.99 -28.70 0.62
C GLY A 148 10.64 -29.45 1.79
N SER A 149 11.94 -29.21 1.99
CA SER A 149 12.65 -29.72 3.15
C SER A 149 12.14 -29.06 4.43
N THR A 150 12.21 -29.79 5.55
CA THR A 150 11.84 -29.28 6.87
C THR A 150 13.05 -29.31 7.78
N THR A 151 13.28 -28.23 8.53
CA THR A 151 14.34 -28.15 9.53
C THR A 151 13.90 -27.36 10.75
N THR A 152 14.46 -27.66 11.92
CA THR A 152 14.28 -26.89 13.15
C THR A 152 15.60 -26.25 13.54
N VAL A 153 15.57 -24.96 13.90
CA VAL A 153 16.75 -24.17 14.22
C VAL A 153 16.57 -23.40 15.52
N SER A 154 17.66 -23.25 16.27
CA SER A 154 17.70 -22.54 17.55
C SER A 154 18.95 -21.66 17.70
N SER A 155 19.69 -21.45 16.62
CA SER A 155 20.89 -20.60 16.60
C SER A 155 20.97 -19.75 15.34
N TYR A 156 21.65 -18.62 15.44
CA TYR A 156 21.81 -17.66 14.35
C TYR A 156 22.41 -18.31 13.09
N ALA A 157 23.48 -19.10 13.25
CA ALA A 157 24.16 -19.76 12.14
C ALA A 157 23.25 -20.80 11.44
N ALA A 158 22.51 -21.59 12.21
CA ALA A 158 21.57 -22.57 11.67
C ALA A 158 20.40 -21.88 10.95
N PHE A 159 19.81 -20.85 11.56
CA PHE A 159 18.71 -20.08 10.98
C PHE A 159 19.11 -19.44 9.65
N THR A 160 20.22 -18.70 9.63
CA THR A 160 20.73 -18.04 8.42
C THR A 160 21.01 -19.04 7.28
N SER A 161 21.57 -20.20 7.63
CA SER A 161 21.85 -21.25 6.65
C SER A 161 20.58 -21.90 6.09
N ALA A 162 19.57 -22.09 6.94
CA ALA A 162 18.32 -22.75 6.59
C ALA A 162 17.43 -21.90 5.67
N VAL A 163 17.42 -20.57 5.83
CA VAL A 163 16.44 -19.70 5.15
C VAL A 163 16.90 -19.10 3.82
N LYS A 164 18.20 -19.14 3.49
CA LYS A 164 18.79 -18.35 2.39
C LYS A 164 18.48 -18.83 0.97
N SER A 165 18.17 -20.11 0.77
CA SER A 165 17.99 -20.68 -0.58
C SER A 165 16.63 -20.31 -1.16
N ASN A 166 16.40 -20.56 -2.46
CA ASN A 166 15.09 -20.35 -3.10
C ASN A 166 14.30 -21.66 -3.28
N ASN A 167 14.84 -22.79 -2.83
CA ASN A 167 14.13 -24.07 -2.89
C ASN A 167 13.01 -24.08 -1.85
N PRO A 168 11.87 -24.75 -2.11
CA PRO A 168 10.83 -24.95 -1.12
C PRO A 168 11.40 -25.49 0.20
N LYS A 169 11.10 -24.80 1.31
CA LYS A 169 11.54 -25.20 2.65
C LYS A 169 10.71 -24.62 3.80
N VAL A 170 10.50 -25.43 4.82
CA VAL A 170 9.90 -25.05 6.09
C VAL A 170 10.98 -25.00 7.16
N VAL A 171 11.16 -23.85 7.79
CA VAL A 171 12.12 -23.61 8.86
C VAL A 171 11.36 -23.30 10.13
N TYR A 172 11.35 -24.27 11.04
CA TYR A 172 10.83 -24.09 12.39
C TYR A 172 11.87 -23.42 13.26
N VAL A 173 11.50 -22.35 13.95
CA VAL A 173 12.35 -21.63 14.90
C VAL A 173 11.96 -22.06 16.30
N SER A 174 12.94 -22.46 17.10
CA SER A 174 12.76 -22.88 18.49
C SER A 174 13.51 -21.94 19.42
N GLY A 175 12.77 -21.18 20.23
CA GLY A 175 13.33 -20.17 21.12
C GLY A 175 13.61 -18.84 20.41
N ILE A 176 14.08 -17.86 21.17
CA ILE A 176 14.45 -16.54 20.66
C ILE A 176 15.91 -16.57 20.21
N ILE A 177 16.14 -16.36 18.92
CA ILE A 177 17.48 -16.32 18.33
C ILE A 177 17.96 -14.86 18.23
N THR A 178 19.04 -14.52 18.94
CA THR A 178 19.69 -13.22 18.76
C THR A 178 20.46 -13.20 17.44
N LEU A 179 20.06 -12.32 16.51
CA LEU A 179 20.71 -12.16 15.22
C LEU A 179 21.87 -11.17 15.34
N THR A 180 23.00 -11.49 14.69
CA THR A 180 24.17 -10.60 14.67
C THR A 180 24.21 -9.69 13.43
N SER A 181 23.53 -10.08 12.35
CA SER A 181 23.24 -9.23 11.18
C SER A 181 21.84 -9.49 10.64
N LYS A 182 21.34 -8.58 9.79
CA LYS A 182 20.07 -8.76 9.07
C LYS A 182 20.10 -10.05 8.27
N VAL A 183 19.05 -10.87 8.37
CA VAL A 183 19.00 -12.20 7.72
C VAL A 183 18.15 -12.13 6.46
N LYS A 184 18.73 -12.51 5.32
CA LYS A 184 18.00 -12.63 4.06
C LYS A 184 17.21 -13.95 4.02
N ILE A 185 15.90 -13.85 3.84
CA ILE A 185 15.01 -14.98 3.57
C ILE A 185 14.94 -15.15 2.04
N GLY A 186 15.06 -16.38 1.54
CA GLY A 186 14.88 -16.66 0.11
C GLY A 186 13.44 -17.06 -0.24
N SER A 187 13.15 -17.20 -1.54
CA SER A 187 11.82 -17.58 -2.03
C SER A 187 11.40 -18.99 -1.58
N ASN A 188 10.09 -19.28 -1.67
CA ASN A 188 9.49 -20.57 -1.32
C ASN A 188 9.85 -21.00 0.11
N THR A 189 9.65 -20.10 1.06
CA THR A 189 10.05 -20.30 2.46
C THR A 189 8.87 -20.14 3.40
N SER A 190 8.71 -21.06 4.33
CA SER A 190 7.92 -20.84 5.54
C SER A 190 8.86 -20.74 6.73
N VAL A 191 8.88 -19.59 7.42
CA VAL A 191 9.55 -19.42 8.71
C VAL A 191 8.49 -19.44 9.79
N LEU A 192 8.51 -20.45 10.64
CA LEU A 192 7.44 -20.76 11.59
C LEU A 192 8.00 -20.84 13.02
N GLY A 193 7.53 -20.01 13.93
CA GLY A 193 7.94 -20.12 15.34
C GLY A 193 7.21 -21.26 16.04
N LEU A 194 7.93 -22.09 16.83
CA LEU A 194 7.34 -23.14 17.64
C LEU A 194 6.82 -22.60 18.97
N GLY A 195 5.56 -22.90 19.30
CA GLY A 195 4.92 -22.42 20.52
C GLY A 195 4.81 -20.89 20.57
N SER A 196 4.71 -20.33 21.77
CA SER A 196 4.50 -18.88 21.97
C SER A 196 5.79 -18.09 22.25
N ASN A 197 6.95 -18.74 22.26
CA ASN A 197 8.23 -18.12 22.66
C ASN A 197 9.36 -18.41 21.68
N SER A 198 9.06 -18.33 20.38
CA SER A 198 10.02 -18.54 19.30
C SER A 198 10.07 -17.34 18.38
N GLY A 199 11.26 -17.02 17.88
CA GLY A 199 11.46 -15.74 17.24
C GLY A 199 12.90 -15.34 17.01
N VAL A 200 13.09 -14.08 16.67
CA VAL A 200 14.39 -13.45 16.48
C VAL A 200 14.45 -12.07 17.14
N THR A 201 15.63 -11.64 17.57
CA THR A 201 15.82 -10.30 18.16
C THR A 201 17.15 -9.68 17.75
N GLY A 202 17.26 -8.35 17.85
CA GLY A 202 18.48 -7.58 17.69
C GLY A 202 18.85 -7.18 16.27
N LYS A 203 18.44 -7.96 15.25
CA LYS A 203 18.49 -7.60 13.82
C LYS A 203 17.24 -8.11 13.09
N GLY A 204 16.94 -7.50 11.94
CA GLY A 204 15.72 -7.77 11.17
C GLY A 204 15.84 -8.89 10.14
N LEU A 205 14.73 -9.12 9.46
CA LEU A 205 14.60 -10.02 8.31
C LEU A 205 14.50 -9.23 7.02
N SER A 206 15.18 -9.69 5.97
CA SER A 206 15.15 -9.07 4.64
C SER A 206 14.52 -10.03 3.63
N LEU A 207 13.40 -9.63 3.06
CA LEU A 207 12.72 -10.29 1.96
C LEU A 207 12.93 -9.39 0.72
N SER A 208 14.02 -9.63 0.01
CA SER A 208 14.44 -8.78 -1.12
C SER A 208 14.49 -9.57 -2.39
N SER A 209 13.67 -9.18 -3.37
CA SER A 209 13.47 -9.89 -4.63
C SER A 209 13.05 -11.35 -4.42
N VAL A 210 12.11 -11.57 -3.50
CA VAL A 210 11.59 -12.91 -3.19
C VAL A 210 10.13 -13.06 -3.51
N ASP A 211 9.72 -14.32 -3.54
CA ASP A 211 8.42 -14.73 -3.99
C ASP A 211 7.96 -15.95 -3.18
N ASN A 212 6.68 -16.03 -2.86
CA ASN A 212 6.06 -17.13 -2.13
C ASN A 212 6.71 -17.37 -0.75
N VAL A 213 6.50 -16.44 0.18
CA VAL A 213 7.09 -16.50 1.54
C VAL A 213 6.00 -16.40 2.61
N VAL A 214 6.15 -17.19 3.67
CA VAL A 214 5.30 -17.18 4.86
C VAL A 214 6.17 -16.93 6.09
N ILE A 215 5.86 -15.89 6.87
CA ILE A 215 6.47 -15.62 8.19
C ILE A 215 5.36 -15.71 9.23
N ARG A 216 5.45 -16.71 10.13
CA ARG A 216 4.32 -17.05 10.99
C ARG A 216 4.71 -17.41 12.42
N ASN A 217 3.90 -16.99 13.38
CA ASN A 217 4.06 -17.34 14.80
C ASN A 217 5.43 -16.95 15.40
N MET A 218 6.02 -15.84 14.92
CA MET A 218 7.34 -15.37 15.35
C MET A 218 7.22 -14.15 16.28
N LYS A 219 7.99 -14.13 17.36
CA LYS A 219 8.37 -12.88 18.04
C LYS A 219 9.53 -12.24 17.27
N ILE A 220 9.40 -10.99 16.85
CA ILE A 220 10.48 -10.26 16.15
C ILE A 220 10.63 -8.91 16.82
N SER A 221 11.83 -8.61 17.33
CA SER A 221 11.98 -7.47 18.23
C SER A 221 13.32 -6.76 18.21
N GLU A 222 13.30 -5.52 18.72
CA GLU A 222 14.47 -4.75 19.15
C GLU A 222 15.55 -4.54 18.07
N VAL A 223 15.13 -4.26 16.83
CA VAL A 223 16.06 -4.01 15.71
C VAL A 223 16.47 -2.55 15.66
N LYS A 224 17.54 -2.20 16.37
CA LYS A 224 18.02 -0.80 16.44
C LYS A 224 18.44 -0.28 15.05
N GLY A 225 17.89 0.87 14.66
CA GLY A 225 18.22 1.60 13.43
C GLY A 225 17.92 0.88 12.11
N ASP A 226 17.04 -0.12 12.13
CA ASP A 226 16.63 -0.91 10.96
C ASP A 226 15.25 -1.54 11.25
N ASP A 227 14.64 -2.20 10.27
CA ASP A 227 13.28 -2.72 10.39
C ASP A 227 13.22 -4.13 11.01
N LEU A 228 12.09 -4.50 11.61
CA LEU A 228 11.87 -5.91 12.00
C LEU A 228 11.78 -6.80 10.75
N ILE A 229 10.98 -6.41 9.75
CA ILE A 229 10.84 -7.09 8.46
C ILE A 229 10.85 -6.05 7.33
N THR A 230 11.79 -6.17 6.39
CA THR A 230 11.83 -5.35 5.17
C THR A 230 11.50 -6.19 3.96
N LEU A 231 10.49 -5.77 3.19
CA LEU A 231 10.13 -6.29 1.89
C LEU A 231 10.52 -5.27 0.81
N SER A 232 11.24 -5.74 -0.19
CA SER A 232 11.61 -4.94 -1.36
C SER A 232 11.55 -5.81 -2.62
N LYS A 233 10.87 -5.34 -3.67
CA LYS A 233 10.68 -6.07 -4.94
C LYS A 233 10.16 -7.49 -4.73
N SER A 234 9.32 -7.70 -3.72
CA SER A 234 8.88 -9.03 -3.31
C SER A 234 7.39 -9.23 -3.50
N THR A 235 6.99 -10.42 -3.91
CA THR A 235 5.59 -10.73 -4.21
C THR A 235 5.10 -11.97 -3.47
N ARG A 236 3.78 -12.10 -3.29
CA ARG A 236 3.15 -13.29 -2.69
C ARG A 236 3.74 -13.61 -1.30
N VAL A 237 3.56 -12.68 -0.36
CA VAL A 237 4.03 -12.84 1.02
C VAL A 237 2.88 -12.83 2.02
N TRP A 238 2.93 -13.73 2.99
CA TRP A 238 2.00 -13.79 4.13
C TRP A 238 2.76 -13.62 5.45
N ILE A 239 2.41 -12.58 6.20
CA ILE A 239 2.97 -12.27 7.52
C ILE A 239 1.84 -12.42 8.54
N ASP A 240 1.87 -13.48 9.36
CA ASP A 240 0.71 -13.86 10.16
C ASP A 240 0.99 -14.37 11.57
N HIS A 241 0.15 -13.99 12.54
CA HIS A 241 0.29 -14.41 13.95
C HIS A 241 1.66 -14.10 14.58
N ASN A 242 2.31 -13.02 14.15
CA ASN A 242 3.58 -12.60 14.74
C ASN A 242 3.36 -11.61 15.88
N GLU A 243 4.31 -11.53 16.80
CA GLU A 243 4.41 -10.46 17.80
C GLU A 243 5.60 -9.56 17.42
N LEU A 244 5.31 -8.29 17.17
CA LEU A 244 6.23 -7.33 16.59
C LEU A 244 6.35 -6.15 17.55
N PHE A 245 7.54 -5.93 18.11
CA PHE A 245 7.71 -4.93 19.16
C PHE A 245 9.14 -4.40 19.30
N SER A 246 9.27 -3.28 20.01
CA SER A 246 10.58 -2.77 20.42
C SER A 246 10.51 -2.23 21.86
N GLY A 247 11.32 -1.22 22.18
CA GLY A 247 11.44 -0.64 23.51
C GLY A 247 10.40 0.44 23.84
N GLY A 248 9.28 0.52 23.10
CA GLY A 248 8.26 1.54 23.31
C GLY A 248 8.61 2.90 22.71
N LEU A 249 7.94 3.95 23.22
CA LEU A 249 7.98 5.29 22.65
C LEU A 249 9.05 6.22 23.28
N THR A 250 9.91 5.72 24.16
CA THR A 250 10.81 6.58 24.97
C THR A 250 12.04 7.09 24.23
N ASN A 251 12.58 6.32 23.28
CA ASN A 251 13.87 6.64 22.62
C ASN A 251 13.72 7.50 21.35
N GLY A 252 12.51 8.01 21.08
CA GLY A 252 12.19 8.74 19.87
C GLY A 252 12.04 7.86 18.62
N PRO A 253 11.56 8.44 17.51
CA PRO A 253 11.11 7.71 16.34
C PRO A 253 12.19 6.98 15.55
N ASP A 254 13.45 7.42 15.57
CA ASP A 254 14.54 6.83 14.76
C ASP A 254 15.52 5.95 15.54
N TYR A 255 15.27 5.70 16.84
CA TYR A 255 16.10 4.76 17.59
C TYR A 255 15.92 3.32 17.07
N TYR A 256 14.67 2.96 16.80
CA TYR A 256 14.28 1.84 15.93
C TYR A 256 13.79 2.43 14.60
N ASP A 257 13.73 1.65 13.52
CA ASP A 257 13.11 2.13 12.27
C ASP A 257 11.66 1.66 12.13
N GLY A 258 11.32 0.85 11.12
CA GLY A 258 9.99 0.28 10.93
C GLY A 258 9.78 -1.06 11.64
N GLN A 259 8.52 -1.47 11.81
CA GLN A 259 8.20 -2.87 12.08
C GLN A 259 8.10 -3.67 10.78
N ILE A 260 7.26 -3.23 9.84
CA ILE A 260 7.14 -3.87 8.52
C ILE A 260 7.17 -2.81 7.43
N ASP A 261 8.26 -2.80 6.66
CA ASP A 261 8.41 -1.89 5.53
C ASP A 261 8.26 -2.65 4.22
N ILE A 262 7.31 -2.24 3.38
CA ILE A 262 6.96 -2.87 2.10
C ILE A 262 7.20 -1.86 0.99
N THR A 263 8.24 -2.09 0.20
CA THR A 263 8.79 -1.05 -0.68
C THR A 263 9.11 -1.60 -2.07
N HIS A 264 9.41 -0.70 -3.01
CA HIS A 264 9.99 -1.01 -4.32
C HIS A 264 9.19 -2.08 -5.09
N ALA A 265 8.01 -1.73 -5.58
CA ALA A 265 7.14 -2.61 -6.37
C ALA A 265 6.83 -3.97 -5.71
N SER A 266 6.94 -4.08 -4.39
CA SER A 266 6.45 -5.26 -3.69
C SER A 266 4.94 -5.37 -3.87
N ASP A 267 4.39 -6.58 -3.94
CA ASP A 267 3.01 -6.75 -4.37
C ASP A 267 2.33 -8.02 -3.85
N TYR A 268 1.01 -8.02 -3.78
CA TYR A 268 0.20 -9.17 -3.36
C TYR A 268 0.58 -9.73 -2.00
N ILE A 269 0.48 -8.88 -0.97
CA ILE A 269 0.91 -9.19 0.40
C ILE A 269 -0.29 -9.16 1.33
N THR A 270 -0.28 -10.04 2.33
CA THR A 270 -1.25 -10.02 3.43
C THR A 270 -0.54 -10.07 4.76
N VAL A 271 -0.92 -9.12 5.62
CA VAL A 271 -0.45 -8.93 6.98
C VAL A 271 -1.67 -9.16 7.88
N SER A 272 -1.72 -10.30 8.57
CA SER A 272 -2.93 -10.71 9.29
C SER A 272 -2.66 -11.24 10.68
N TRP A 273 -3.57 -11.00 11.63
CA TRP A 273 -3.49 -11.57 12.98
C TRP A 273 -2.18 -11.30 13.73
N ASN A 274 -1.42 -10.27 13.35
CA ASN A 274 -0.20 -9.92 14.07
C ASN A 274 -0.53 -9.01 15.25
N TYR A 275 0.27 -9.09 16.31
CA TYR A 275 0.25 -8.16 17.43
C TYR A 275 1.45 -7.23 17.31
N PHE A 276 1.19 -5.98 16.96
CA PHE A 276 2.15 -4.89 16.90
C PHE A 276 2.04 -4.07 18.18
N HIS A 277 3.15 -3.87 18.88
CA HIS A 277 3.10 -3.00 20.05
C HIS A 277 4.42 -2.33 20.40
N ASP A 278 4.30 -1.26 21.20
CA ASP A 278 5.43 -0.61 21.83
C ASP A 278 6.49 -0.16 20.80
N HIS A 279 6.08 0.60 19.80
CA HIS A 279 6.95 1.01 18.69
C HIS A 279 6.52 2.34 18.06
N TRP A 280 7.49 3.12 17.56
CA TRP A 280 7.21 4.39 16.91
C TRP A 280 6.59 4.22 15.51
N LYS A 281 7.38 3.83 14.50
CA LYS A 281 6.93 3.72 13.10
C LYS A 281 6.54 2.28 12.80
N SER A 282 5.25 1.99 12.67
CA SER A 282 4.82 0.59 12.50
C SER A 282 5.04 0.05 11.09
N SER A 283 4.16 0.34 10.13
CA SER A 283 4.27 -0.23 8.79
C SER A 283 4.22 0.80 7.67
N LEU A 284 5.30 0.86 6.89
CA LEU A 284 5.42 1.71 5.70
C LEU A 284 5.11 0.92 4.43
N VAL A 285 4.34 1.51 3.53
CA VAL A 285 4.10 0.97 2.19
C VAL A 285 4.50 2.01 1.14
N GLY A 286 5.57 1.75 0.39
CA GLY A 286 6.21 2.71 -0.51
C GLY A 286 7.06 3.74 0.24
N ASN A 287 8.39 3.68 0.10
CA ASN A 287 9.32 4.46 0.94
C ASN A 287 9.54 5.92 0.51
N SER A 288 9.30 6.25 -0.75
CA SER A 288 9.54 7.60 -1.27
C SER A 288 8.48 8.01 -2.29
N ASP A 289 7.96 9.22 -2.15
CA ASP A 289 7.09 9.89 -3.12
C ASP A 289 7.77 10.13 -4.48
N ALA A 290 9.11 10.15 -4.52
CA ALA A 290 9.89 10.22 -5.75
C ALA A 290 9.96 8.87 -6.50
N ASN A 291 9.62 7.74 -5.85
CA ASN A 291 9.69 6.40 -6.46
C ASN A 291 8.42 5.98 -7.22
N ARG A 292 7.57 6.94 -7.58
CA ARG A 292 6.30 6.71 -8.27
C ARG A 292 6.44 5.80 -9.50
N ALA A 293 7.48 5.97 -10.30
CA ALA A 293 7.65 5.22 -11.54
C ALA A 293 7.78 3.70 -11.32
N GLU A 294 8.30 3.28 -10.17
CA GLU A 294 8.42 1.87 -9.80
C GLU A 294 7.22 1.41 -8.98
N ASP A 295 6.71 2.21 -8.05
CA ASP A 295 5.68 1.76 -7.09
C ASP A 295 4.24 1.90 -7.61
N PHE A 296 3.98 2.78 -8.57
CA PHE A 296 2.63 3.02 -9.08
C PHE A 296 2.13 1.81 -9.88
N GLY A 297 0.98 1.26 -9.48
CA GLY A 297 0.42 0.01 -10.04
C GLY A 297 0.84 -1.26 -9.29
N HIS A 298 1.59 -1.12 -8.19
CA HIS A 298 1.97 -2.21 -7.28
C HIS A 298 1.43 -1.95 -5.87
N LEU A 299 2.04 -2.59 -4.86
CA LEU A 299 1.75 -2.39 -3.44
C LEU A 299 0.27 -2.70 -3.10
N HIS A 300 -0.26 -3.81 -3.62
CA HIS A 300 -1.56 -4.35 -3.22
C HIS A 300 -1.42 -5.12 -1.91
N ILE A 301 -1.78 -4.48 -0.81
CA ILE A 301 -1.58 -5.00 0.55
C ILE A 301 -2.91 -5.16 1.26
N THR A 302 -3.06 -6.28 1.97
CA THR A 302 -4.18 -6.48 2.89
C THR A 302 -3.70 -6.47 4.33
N TYR A 303 -4.33 -5.67 5.17
CA TYR A 303 -4.16 -5.68 6.62
C TYR A 303 -5.47 -6.11 7.27
N HIS A 304 -5.49 -7.25 7.95
CA HIS A 304 -6.69 -7.67 8.67
C HIS A 304 -6.47 -8.37 9.99
N HIS A 305 -7.38 -8.13 10.93
CA HIS A 305 -7.39 -8.77 12.24
C HIS A 305 -6.06 -8.61 13.01
N ASN A 306 -5.26 -7.61 12.68
CA ASN A 306 -4.09 -7.26 13.45
C ASN A 306 -4.49 -6.42 14.66
N TYR A 307 -3.68 -6.52 15.71
CA TYR A 307 -3.79 -5.68 16.89
C TYR A 307 -2.59 -4.74 16.95
N TRP A 308 -2.82 -3.43 16.87
CA TRP A 308 -1.82 -2.41 17.15
C TRP A 308 -2.06 -1.77 18.51
N ARG A 309 -1.04 -1.74 19.38
CA ARG A 309 -1.14 -1.16 20.72
C ARG A 309 0.07 -0.31 21.11
N ASN A 310 -0.16 0.89 21.65
CA ASN A 310 0.92 1.79 22.12
C ASN A 310 1.92 2.10 20.99
N MET A 311 1.42 2.80 19.97
CA MET A 311 2.13 3.06 18.71
C MET A 311 2.39 4.54 18.50
N GLY A 312 3.42 4.88 17.74
CA GLY A 312 3.68 6.25 17.31
C GLY A 312 2.82 6.64 16.09
N THR A 313 3.13 6.04 14.94
CA THR A 313 2.58 6.32 13.61
C THR A 313 2.50 5.05 12.75
N ARG A 314 1.95 5.17 11.54
CA ARG A 314 1.97 4.17 10.44
C ARG A 314 1.18 2.88 10.66
N GLY A 315 -0.13 2.96 10.82
CA GLY A 315 -1.02 1.82 11.03
C GLY A 315 -1.89 1.32 9.86
N PRO A 316 -1.50 1.28 8.56
CA PRO A 316 -0.21 1.57 7.93
C PRO A 316 -0.08 3.02 7.41
N ALA A 317 1.11 3.42 6.96
CA ALA A 317 1.33 4.62 6.14
C ALA A 317 1.69 4.23 4.69
N GLY A 318 0.84 4.58 3.72
CA GLY A 318 0.94 4.11 2.34
C GLY A 318 1.12 5.20 1.29
N ARG A 319 1.87 4.87 0.23
CA ARG A 319 2.05 5.63 -1.01
C ARG A 319 1.65 4.79 -2.22
N PHE A 320 1.04 5.41 -3.23
CA PHE A 320 0.69 4.92 -4.58
C PHE A 320 -0.19 3.66 -4.72
N GLY A 321 -0.11 2.72 -3.80
CA GLY A 321 -0.71 1.39 -3.89
C GLY A 321 -2.18 1.32 -3.51
N HIS A 322 -2.64 0.09 -3.31
CA HIS A 322 -3.98 -0.23 -2.81
C HIS A 322 -3.86 -0.99 -1.50
N GLN A 323 -4.26 -0.37 -0.40
CA GLN A 323 -4.35 -1.07 0.89
C GLN A 323 -5.80 -1.30 1.28
N HIS A 324 -6.16 -2.57 1.46
CA HIS A 324 -7.41 -2.94 2.10
C HIS A 324 -7.14 -3.19 3.59
N VAL A 325 -7.73 -2.34 4.43
CA VAL A 325 -7.50 -2.34 5.89
C VAL A 325 -8.83 -2.65 6.56
N TYR A 326 -8.99 -3.87 7.07
CA TYR A 326 -10.26 -4.27 7.67
C TYR A 326 -10.15 -5.07 8.96
N ASN A 327 -11.12 -4.88 9.85
CA ASN A 327 -11.25 -5.62 11.11
C ASN A 327 -9.99 -5.65 11.98
N ASN A 328 -9.18 -4.60 11.93
CA ASN A 328 -8.06 -4.44 12.84
C ASN A 328 -8.51 -3.74 14.13
N LEU A 329 -7.77 -3.99 15.21
CA LEU A 329 -7.91 -3.28 16.48
C LEU A 329 -6.73 -2.33 16.66
N TYR A 330 -7.03 -1.05 16.87
CA TYR A 330 -6.05 0.00 17.18
C TYR A 330 -6.31 0.52 18.58
N GLU A 331 -5.29 0.52 19.43
CA GLU A 331 -5.37 1.02 20.81
C GLU A 331 -4.14 1.88 21.11
N ASP A 332 -4.36 3.12 21.53
CA ASP A 332 -3.29 4.06 21.93
C ASP A 332 -2.25 4.36 20.82
N TYR A 333 -2.63 5.21 19.86
CA TYR A 333 -1.70 5.82 18.90
C TYR A 333 -1.36 7.25 19.31
N ARG A 334 -0.08 7.59 19.38
CA ARG A 334 0.35 8.94 19.75
C ARG A 334 0.02 10.01 18.71
N TYR A 335 -0.04 9.61 17.43
CA TYR A 335 -0.33 10.49 16.30
C TYR A 335 -1.35 9.80 15.37
N GLN A 336 -1.15 9.84 14.06
CA GLN A 336 -2.04 9.22 13.09
C GLN A 336 -1.79 7.71 12.95
N ALA A 337 -2.88 6.93 12.95
CA ALA A 337 -2.84 5.50 12.65
C ALA A 337 -2.77 5.26 11.13
N ILE A 338 -3.90 5.16 10.43
CA ILE A 338 -3.91 4.91 8.98
C ILE A 338 -3.58 6.22 8.25
N HIS A 339 -2.54 6.23 7.42
CA HIS A 339 -2.11 7.42 6.69
C HIS A 339 -1.94 7.13 5.20
N SER A 340 -2.84 7.67 4.39
CA SER A 340 -2.82 7.52 2.92
C SER A 340 -2.26 8.79 2.28
N ARG A 341 -1.15 8.68 1.56
CA ARG A 341 -0.43 9.83 0.95
C ARG A 341 0.06 9.47 -0.44
N SER A 342 0.50 10.45 -1.23
CA SER A 342 1.05 10.26 -2.56
C SER A 342 0.17 9.40 -3.49
N ASP A 343 -1.09 9.81 -3.68
CA ASP A 343 -2.12 9.12 -4.48
C ASP A 343 -2.44 7.68 -4.08
N ASN A 344 -1.99 7.23 -2.91
CA ASN A 344 -2.37 5.94 -2.35
C ASN A 344 -3.89 5.79 -2.24
N GLN A 345 -4.39 4.58 -2.46
CA GLN A 345 -5.80 4.24 -2.31
C GLN A 345 -5.97 3.32 -1.09
N VAL A 346 -6.74 3.74 -0.09
CA VAL A 346 -7.09 2.89 1.05
C VAL A 346 -8.59 2.63 1.14
N LEU A 347 -8.99 1.37 1.29
CA LEU A 347 -10.34 0.95 1.65
C LEU A 347 -10.34 0.53 3.12
N VAL A 348 -11.15 1.20 3.94
CA VAL A 348 -11.17 1.04 5.41
C VAL A 348 -12.52 0.52 5.88
N GLU A 349 -12.56 -0.69 6.45
CA GLU A 349 -13.81 -1.40 6.76
C GLU A 349 -13.78 -2.12 8.11
N GLY A 350 -14.78 -1.93 8.97
CA GLY A 350 -14.94 -2.78 10.17
C GLY A 350 -13.83 -2.68 11.23
N ASN A 351 -12.94 -1.68 11.15
CA ASN A 351 -11.88 -1.50 12.14
C ASN A 351 -12.41 -0.87 13.42
N VAL A 352 -11.71 -1.13 14.53
CA VAL A 352 -12.06 -0.63 15.86
C VAL A 352 -10.89 0.16 16.43
N PHE A 353 -11.17 1.37 16.91
CA PHE A 353 -10.21 2.28 17.53
C PHE A 353 -10.58 2.52 19.00
N ARG A 354 -9.60 2.41 19.89
CA ARG A 354 -9.73 2.54 21.35
C ARG A 354 -8.59 3.36 21.94
N GLY A 355 -8.77 3.75 23.20
CA GLY A 355 -7.76 4.48 23.94
C GLY A 355 -7.49 5.88 23.38
N ASP A 356 -6.28 6.36 23.58
CA ASP A 356 -5.84 7.68 23.11
C ASP A 356 -5.29 7.56 21.69
N THR A 357 -6.15 7.72 20.69
CA THR A 357 -5.79 7.78 19.27
C THR A 357 -6.34 9.09 18.69
N PRO A 358 -5.52 10.14 18.51
CA PRO A 358 -6.00 11.44 18.04
C PRO A 358 -6.60 11.40 16.62
N GLU A 359 -5.97 10.66 15.70
CA GLU A 359 -6.38 10.57 14.30
C GLU A 359 -6.30 9.12 13.80
N ALA A 360 -7.46 8.50 13.60
CA ALA A 360 -7.56 7.12 13.16
C ALA A 360 -7.21 6.95 11.67
N LEU A 361 -7.57 7.93 10.85
CA LEU A 361 -7.38 7.91 9.40
C LEU A 361 -7.11 9.32 8.89
N SER A 362 -6.04 9.50 8.13
CA SER A 362 -5.73 10.72 7.40
C SER A 362 -5.40 10.45 5.94
N THR A 363 -5.88 11.29 5.03
CA THR A 363 -5.41 11.35 3.64
C THR A 363 -4.60 12.61 3.33
N TYR A 364 -4.41 13.47 4.33
CA TYR A 364 -3.65 14.70 4.15
C TYR A 364 -2.16 14.38 3.98
N GLY A 365 -1.54 14.95 2.94
CA GLY A 365 -0.19 14.60 2.51
C GLY A 365 0.95 15.07 3.43
N LEU A 366 0.65 15.67 4.58
CA LEU A 366 1.68 16.09 5.53
C LEU A 366 2.26 14.89 6.29
N VAL A 367 3.54 14.64 6.09
CA VAL A 367 4.35 13.70 6.85
C VAL A 367 4.93 14.45 8.04
N ILE A 368 4.45 14.15 9.24
CA ILE A 368 4.93 14.85 10.43
C ILE A 368 6.40 14.49 10.74
N PRO A 369 7.16 15.37 11.40
CA PRO A 369 8.55 15.09 11.77
C PRO A 369 8.71 13.84 12.63
N GLN A 370 7.70 13.42 13.39
CA GLN A 370 7.77 12.18 14.16
C GLN A 370 7.63 10.92 13.30
N ASP A 371 7.09 11.05 12.09
CA ASP A 371 7.01 9.96 11.12
C ASP A 371 8.24 9.93 10.19
N SER A 372 8.80 11.10 9.87
CA SER A 372 10.03 11.24 9.08
C SER A 372 10.89 12.39 9.61
N PRO A 373 11.76 12.16 10.62
CA PRO A 373 12.51 13.24 11.28
C PRO A 373 13.60 13.91 10.43
N ASN A 374 13.84 13.40 9.22
CA ASN A 374 15.03 13.67 8.41
C ASN A 374 14.91 14.84 7.42
N THR A 375 13.80 15.58 7.40
CA THR A 375 13.55 16.59 6.37
C THR A 375 13.45 18.01 6.89
N CYS A 376 12.57 18.30 7.84
CA CYS A 376 12.56 19.55 8.61
C CYS A 376 11.68 19.43 9.88
N THR A 377 11.75 20.42 10.76
CA THR A 377 10.82 20.55 11.90
C THR A 377 9.37 20.82 11.48
N CYS A 378 9.14 21.17 10.21
CA CYS A 378 7.83 21.39 9.60
C CYS A 378 7.16 20.11 9.07
N GLY A 379 7.90 19.03 8.87
CA GLY A 379 7.43 17.84 8.15
C GLY A 379 7.51 17.99 6.62
N ASP A 380 7.23 16.89 5.91
CA ASP A 380 7.23 16.85 4.44
C ASP A 380 5.84 16.95 3.88
N GLN A 381 5.67 17.85 2.91
CA GLN A 381 4.43 17.90 2.16
C GLN A 381 4.52 17.00 0.94
N GLU A 382 3.68 15.98 0.91
CA GLU A 382 3.42 15.15 -0.26
C GLU A 382 2.06 15.50 -0.87
N LEU A 383 1.75 14.88 -2.01
CA LEU A 383 0.37 14.83 -2.49
C LEU A 383 -0.50 14.09 -1.47
N ASP A 384 -1.73 14.53 -1.33
CA ASP A 384 -2.73 13.81 -0.55
C ASP A 384 -3.00 12.44 -1.18
N GLY A 385 -3.21 11.44 -0.33
CA GLY A 385 -3.73 10.15 -0.75
C GLY A 385 -5.24 10.18 -0.89
N TYR A 386 -5.83 9.01 -0.94
CA TYR A 386 -7.26 8.80 -1.05
C TYR A 386 -7.72 7.74 -0.07
N ALA A 387 -8.96 7.88 0.41
CA ALA A 387 -9.63 6.85 1.20
C ALA A 387 -11.07 6.64 0.74
N ASN A 388 -11.56 5.41 0.89
CA ASN A 388 -12.97 5.07 0.90
C ASN A 388 -13.31 4.32 2.18
N LEU A 389 -14.52 4.55 2.67
CA LEU A 389 -15.10 3.81 3.79
C LEU A 389 -16.10 2.80 3.21
N GLY A 390 -15.86 1.52 3.45
CA GLY A 390 -16.81 0.46 3.11
C GLY A 390 -17.76 0.19 4.28
N ALA A 391 -17.68 -1.00 4.89
CA ALA A 391 -18.42 -1.30 6.10
C ALA A 391 -18.07 -0.33 7.25
N ALA A 392 -19.05 -0.11 8.15
CA ALA A 392 -18.89 0.79 9.28
C ALA A 392 -17.66 0.45 10.13
N ASN A 393 -16.91 1.49 10.50
CA ASN A 393 -15.81 1.41 11.44
C ASN A 393 -16.27 2.00 12.78
N ASP A 394 -15.66 1.56 13.88
CA ASP A 394 -15.83 2.15 15.19
C ASP A 394 -14.58 2.98 15.52
N TRP A 395 -14.69 4.30 15.35
CA TRP A 395 -13.56 5.23 15.51
C TRP A 395 -13.25 5.57 16.97
N GLY A 396 -14.07 5.11 17.94
CA GLY A 396 -13.95 5.55 19.33
C GLY A 396 -14.04 7.07 19.45
N SER A 397 -13.06 7.67 20.14
CA SER A 397 -12.90 9.13 20.25
C SER A 397 -12.03 9.76 19.17
N SER A 398 -11.52 8.96 18.24
CA SER A 398 -10.53 9.40 17.24
C SER A 398 -11.18 10.27 16.16
N SER A 399 -10.42 11.22 15.63
CA SER A 399 -10.82 11.95 14.42
C SER A 399 -10.49 11.17 13.15
N ILE A 400 -11.15 11.55 12.05
CA ILE A 400 -10.79 11.15 10.69
C ILE A 400 -10.67 12.40 9.82
N ASN A 401 -9.71 12.40 8.89
CA ASN A 401 -9.46 13.49 7.96
C ASN A 401 -9.28 12.94 6.54
N ILE A 402 -10.37 12.87 5.78
CA ILE A 402 -10.37 12.45 4.38
C ILE A 402 -10.47 13.70 3.51
N THR A 403 -9.34 14.16 3.00
CA THR A 403 -9.21 15.28 2.07
C THR A 403 -9.56 14.90 0.62
N ARG A 404 -9.39 13.61 0.25
CA ARG A 404 -9.75 13.08 -1.07
C ARG A 404 -10.39 11.70 -0.97
N VAL A 405 -11.48 11.52 -1.71
CA VAL A 405 -12.18 10.24 -1.85
C VAL A 405 -11.69 9.52 -3.10
N GLY A 406 -11.35 8.24 -2.95
CA GLY A 406 -10.71 7.42 -3.98
C GLY A 406 -11.67 6.66 -4.90
N SER A 407 -11.12 5.89 -5.83
CA SER A 407 -11.89 4.95 -6.67
C SER A 407 -11.88 3.52 -6.13
N PHE A 408 -10.98 3.19 -5.19
CA PHE A 408 -10.91 1.87 -4.58
C PHE A 408 -12.06 1.68 -3.57
N THR A 409 -13.20 1.23 -4.07
CA THR A 409 -14.47 1.15 -3.31
C THR A 409 -14.83 -0.28 -2.91
N ALA A 410 -14.13 -1.27 -3.46
CA ALA A 410 -14.30 -2.68 -3.12
C ALA A 410 -12.97 -3.42 -3.36
N ALA A 411 -12.65 -4.36 -2.48
CA ALA A 411 -11.53 -5.27 -2.70
C ALA A 411 -11.84 -6.28 -3.82
N GLU A 412 -10.84 -6.62 -4.62
CA GLU A 412 -10.96 -7.51 -5.79
C GLU A 412 -10.96 -9.01 -5.44
N TYR A 413 -11.28 -9.34 -4.19
CA TYR A 413 -11.31 -10.71 -3.67
C TYR A 413 -12.45 -10.89 -2.68
N SER A 414 -12.81 -12.15 -2.41
CA SER A 414 -13.80 -12.48 -1.39
C SER A 414 -13.15 -12.50 0.00
N TYR A 415 -13.82 -11.91 0.97
CA TYR A 415 -13.42 -11.84 2.38
C TYR A 415 -14.67 -11.82 3.25
N ASN A 416 -14.49 -12.12 4.53
CA ASN A 416 -15.56 -12.04 5.51
C ASN A 416 -15.20 -11.04 6.60
N LEU A 417 -16.11 -10.10 6.85
CA LEU A 417 -16.00 -9.21 7.98
C LEU A 417 -16.55 -9.91 9.24
N THR A 418 -15.68 -10.11 10.24
CA THR A 418 -16.13 -10.25 11.63
C THR A 418 -17.08 -9.10 11.97
N PRO A 419 -18.25 -9.37 12.57
CA PRO A 419 -19.18 -8.32 12.97
C PRO A 419 -18.49 -7.25 13.82
N LEU A 420 -18.73 -5.97 13.52
CA LEU A 420 -18.00 -4.84 14.12
C LEU A 420 -17.93 -4.91 15.66
N GLY A 421 -19.07 -5.20 16.31
CA GLY A 421 -19.12 -5.32 17.78
C GLY A 421 -18.30 -6.47 18.38
N SER A 422 -17.89 -7.44 17.57
CA SER A 422 -17.06 -8.58 17.97
C SER A 422 -15.57 -8.39 17.64
N VAL A 423 -15.20 -7.42 16.80
CA VAL A 423 -13.83 -7.25 16.29
C VAL A 423 -12.82 -7.13 17.43
N GLN A 424 -13.08 -6.26 18.42
CA GLN A 424 -12.15 -6.09 19.54
C GLN A 424 -11.88 -7.41 20.29
N ALA A 425 -12.93 -8.17 20.61
CA ALA A 425 -12.81 -9.43 21.33
C ALA A 425 -12.10 -10.51 20.51
N VAL A 426 -12.46 -10.63 19.23
CA VAL A 426 -11.89 -11.60 18.30
C VAL A 426 -10.40 -11.32 18.06
N VAL A 427 -10.05 -10.07 17.77
CA VAL A 427 -8.67 -9.66 17.51
C VAL A 427 -7.81 -9.78 18.77
N SER A 428 -8.29 -9.31 19.92
CA SER A 428 -7.54 -9.44 21.19
C SER A 428 -7.27 -10.90 21.56
N ALA A 429 -8.20 -11.81 21.25
CA ALA A 429 -8.05 -13.23 21.54
C ALA A 429 -7.14 -13.94 20.54
N GLY A 430 -7.20 -13.56 19.25
CA GLY A 430 -6.57 -14.28 18.15
C GLY A 430 -5.25 -13.70 17.63
N ALA A 431 -4.95 -12.42 17.84
CA ALA A 431 -3.72 -11.83 17.31
C ALA A 431 -2.47 -12.27 18.11
N GLY A 432 -1.34 -12.35 17.40
CA GLY A 432 -0.02 -12.64 17.96
C GLY A 432 0.33 -14.13 18.04
N VAL A 433 1.43 -14.43 18.72
CA VAL A 433 1.99 -15.78 18.79
C VAL A 433 1.21 -16.71 19.72
N GLY A 434 1.35 -18.03 19.52
CA GLY A 434 0.76 -19.08 20.36
C GLY A 434 -0.74 -19.29 20.17
N LYS A 435 -1.33 -18.73 19.11
CA LYS A 435 -2.76 -18.86 18.79
C LYS A 435 -3.05 -19.89 17.71
N ILE A 436 -2.00 -20.26 16.98
CA ILE A 436 -2.01 -21.30 15.95
C ILE A 436 -1.11 -22.45 16.41
N GLY A 437 -1.55 -23.69 16.19
CA GLY A 437 -0.80 -24.89 16.58
C GLY A 437 0.40 -25.13 15.67
N ILE A 438 1.52 -24.47 16.00
CA ILE A 438 2.85 -24.64 15.40
C ILE A 438 3.81 -24.90 16.55
#